data_AF-A0A2D5XMT2-F1
#
_entry.id   AF-A0A2D5XMT2-F1
#
_cell.length_a   1.000
_cell.length_b   1.000
_cell.length_c   1.000
_cell.angle_alpha   90.00
_cell.angle_beta   90.00
_cell.angle_gamma   90.00
#
_symmetry.space_group_name_H-M   'P 1'
#
loop_
_entity.id
_entity.type
_entity.pdbx_description
1 polymer ?
#
loop_
_entity_poly.entity_id
_entity_poly.type
_entity_poly.pdbx_seq_one_letter_code
_entity_poly.pdbx_strand_id
1 'polypeptide(L)'
;MEYKPLVAIIDDDPAMRDLVRHVLGTVGHETRRFPTVEEFLDNTEMEHMACSICDVRMPGLGGLGLLNRMAEDPHAPPVVLLTAHGDAQMAVQALRAGAFEFLEKPFRDQDLLDQVQRALELDNLRRNRRVILGTLQDRHNLLTPREQEVFQLVVDGATNRAIAEAMELSQKTVEVHRAHMMSKMAAGSLPGLVRMAVALESVAGLHPLETVLTSSLGNIGLQDGQLHKSAAADQ
;
A
#
# COMPACT_ATOMS: atom_id res chain seq x y z
N MET A 1 18.99 6.08 16.68
CA MET A 1 19.73 4.88 16.25
C MET A 1 19.62 4.79 14.75
N GLU A 2 20.74 4.62 14.06
CA GLU A 2 20.77 4.40 12.61
C GLU A 2 20.07 3.05 12.33
N TYR A 3 18.97 3.07 11.57
CA TYR A 3 18.26 1.85 11.19
C TYR A 3 19.15 1.08 10.22
N LYS A 4 19.62 -0.09 10.63
CA LYS A 4 20.36 -0.98 9.74
C LYS A 4 19.38 -1.95 9.09
N PRO A 5 19.27 -1.95 7.75
CA PRO A 5 18.39 -2.87 7.07
C PRO A 5 18.83 -4.32 7.30
N LEU A 6 17.89 -5.15 7.73
CA LEU A 6 18.12 -6.58 7.97
C LEU A 6 17.60 -7.39 6.77
N VAL A 7 18.47 -8.20 6.19
CA VAL A 7 18.17 -9.04 5.02
C VAL A 7 17.93 -10.49 5.45
N ALA A 8 16.77 -11.06 5.11
CA ALA A 8 16.51 -12.48 5.30
C ALA A 8 17.11 -13.30 4.15
N ILE A 9 17.76 -14.42 4.47
CA ILE A 9 18.30 -15.38 3.50
C ILE A 9 17.60 -16.72 3.77
N ILE A 10 16.82 -17.19 2.80
CA ILE A 10 15.97 -18.37 2.91
C ILE A 10 16.37 -19.33 1.79
N ASP A 11 17.07 -20.40 2.15
CA ASP A 11 17.56 -21.41 1.21
C ASP A 11 17.78 -22.68 2.02
N ASP A 12 17.49 -23.88 1.49
CA ASP A 12 17.70 -25.13 2.22
C ASP A 12 19.19 -25.55 2.21
N ASP A 13 19.97 -25.07 1.24
CA ASP A 13 21.41 -25.30 1.16
C ASP A 13 22.20 -24.39 2.12
N PRO A 14 22.86 -24.96 3.15
CA PRO A 14 23.69 -24.17 4.07
C PRO A 14 24.86 -23.46 3.38
N ALA A 15 25.44 -24.04 2.32
CA ALA A 15 26.55 -23.42 1.59
C ALA A 15 26.07 -22.17 0.85
N MET A 16 24.89 -22.22 0.23
CA MET A 16 24.28 -21.06 -0.41
C MET A 16 23.93 -19.97 0.61
N ARG A 17 23.36 -20.33 1.77
CA ARG A 17 23.10 -19.34 2.84
C ARG A 17 24.37 -18.65 3.30
N ASP A 18 25.47 -19.37 3.44
CA ASP A 18 26.76 -18.82 3.86
C ASP A 18 27.44 -17.98 2.78
N LEU A 19 27.31 -18.36 1.50
CA LEU A 19 27.76 -17.57 0.36
C LEU A 19 27.05 -16.22 0.32
N VAL A 20 25.71 -16.23 0.32
CA VAL A 20 24.90 -15.00 0.28
C VAL A 20 25.21 -14.11 1.49
N ARG A 21 25.28 -14.69 2.70
CA ARG A 21 25.68 -13.97 3.91
C ARG A 21 27.05 -13.31 3.75
N HIS A 22 28.03 -14.03 3.18
CA HIS A 22 29.37 -13.50 2.98
C HIS A 22 29.36 -12.31 2.03
N VAL A 23 28.72 -12.44 0.87
CA VAL A 23 28.59 -11.38 -0.14
C VAL A 23 27.96 -10.13 0.47
N LEU A 24 26.82 -10.26 1.13
CA LEU A 24 26.13 -9.14 1.78
C LEU A 24 26.95 -8.51 2.91
N GLY A 25 27.72 -9.32 3.64
CA GLY A 25 28.62 -8.86 4.69
C GLY A 25 29.75 -7.96 4.17
N THR A 26 30.17 -8.11 2.91
CA THR A 26 31.24 -7.28 2.32
C THR A 26 30.87 -5.80 2.19
N VAL A 27 29.56 -5.50 2.11
CA VAL A 27 29.02 -4.14 2.04
C VAL A 27 28.34 -3.71 3.36
N GLY A 28 28.48 -4.51 4.41
CA GLY A 28 28.00 -4.16 5.76
C GLY A 28 26.51 -4.40 6.02
N HIS A 29 25.81 -5.16 5.17
CA HIS A 29 24.41 -5.53 5.45
C HIS A 29 24.33 -6.57 6.58
N GLU A 30 23.37 -6.38 7.48
CA GLU A 30 23.04 -7.37 8.50
C GLU A 30 22.09 -8.41 7.89
N THR A 31 22.31 -9.68 8.24
CA THR A 31 21.55 -10.79 7.63
C THR A 31 21.02 -11.75 8.67
N ARG A 32 19.83 -12.30 8.46
CA ARG A 32 19.28 -13.44 9.20
C ARG A 32 19.07 -14.61 8.24
N ARG A 33 19.41 -15.82 8.65
CA ARG A 33 19.41 -17.02 7.81
C ARG A 33 18.33 -17.97 8.27
N PHE A 34 17.62 -18.57 7.32
CA PHE A 34 16.54 -19.52 7.54
C PHE A 34 16.71 -20.70 6.58
N PRO A 35 16.62 -21.94 7.04
CA PRO A 35 16.70 -23.12 6.19
C PRO A 35 15.39 -23.38 5.43
N THR A 36 14.26 -22.83 5.86
CA THR A 36 12.96 -23.00 5.20
C THR A 36 12.12 -21.73 5.26
N VAL A 37 11.11 -21.63 4.40
CA VAL A 37 10.15 -20.52 4.40
C VAL A 37 9.28 -20.54 5.65
N GLU A 38 8.90 -21.72 6.13
CA GLU A 38 8.09 -21.88 7.34
C GLU A 38 8.83 -21.31 8.55
N GLU A 39 10.12 -21.62 8.72
CA GLU A 39 10.90 -21.06 9.82
C GLU A 39 11.00 -19.53 9.73
N PHE A 40 11.13 -18.99 8.52
CA PHE A 40 11.08 -17.56 8.29
C PHE A 40 9.75 -16.95 8.73
N LEU A 41 8.62 -17.52 8.28
CA LEU A 41 7.28 -17.02 8.58
C LEU A 41 6.92 -17.12 10.07
N ASP A 42 7.35 -18.18 10.74
CA ASP A 42 7.00 -18.44 12.14
C ASP A 42 7.84 -17.63 13.14
N ASN A 43 9.05 -17.22 12.76
CA ASN A 43 10.01 -16.59 13.67
C ASN A 43 10.37 -15.14 13.27
N THR A 44 9.65 -14.54 12.33
CA THR A 44 9.98 -13.21 11.81
C THR A 44 8.77 -12.31 11.70
N GLU A 45 8.87 -11.14 12.31
CA GLU A 45 7.97 -10.03 12.03
C GLU A 45 8.43 -9.33 10.76
N MET A 46 7.56 -9.27 9.75
CA MET A 46 7.88 -8.72 8.42
C MET A 46 8.38 -7.28 8.50
N GLU A 47 7.84 -6.50 9.44
CA GLU A 47 8.26 -5.13 9.67
C GLU A 47 9.73 -4.99 10.09
N HIS A 48 10.40 -6.04 10.54
CA HIS A 48 11.82 -6.00 10.88
C HIS A 48 12.74 -6.31 9.70
N MET A 49 12.22 -6.92 8.63
CA MET A 49 12.99 -7.26 7.44
C MET A 49 12.92 -6.15 6.40
N ALA A 50 14.05 -5.86 5.77
CA ALA A 50 14.12 -4.85 4.72
C ALA A 50 14.20 -5.46 3.31
N CYS A 51 14.65 -6.70 3.21
CA CYS A 51 14.68 -7.49 1.97
C CYS A 51 14.68 -8.97 2.35
N SER A 52 14.05 -9.81 1.53
CA SER A 52 14.15 -11.26 1.63
C SER A 52 14.78 -11.83 0.36
N ILE A 53 15.76 -12.69 0.51
CA ILE A 53 16.37 -13.48 -0.56
C ILE A 53 15.91 -14.92 -0.35
N CYS A 54 15.25 -15.51 -1.34
CA CYS A 54 14.61 -16.81 -1.18
C CYS A 54 14.88 -17.72 -2.37
N ASP A 55 15.25 -18.98 -2.12
CA ASP A 55 15.30 -19.98 -3.18
C ASP A 55 13.88 -20.30 -3.70
N VAL A 56 13.76 -20.44 -5.02
CA VAL A 56 12.47 -20.73 -5.64
C VAL A 56 11.96 -22.13 -5.27
N ARG A 57 12.85 -23.12 -5.14
CA ARG A 57 12.50 -24.54 -5.01
C ARG A 57 13.16 -25.16 -3.79
N MET A 58 12.49 -25.03 -2.65
CA MET A 58 12.83 -25.76 -1.43
C MET A 58 11.82 -26.86 -1.14
N PRO A 59 12.19 -27.90 -0.37
CA PRO A 59 11.22 -28.81 0.23
C PRO A 59 10.19 -28.05 1.06
N GLY A 60 8.90 -28.40 0.92
CA GLY A 60 7.82 -27.69 1.59
C GLY A 60 7.41 -26.44 0.82
N LEU A 61 7.32 -25.30 1.51
CA LEU A 61 6.95 -24.03 0.92
C LEU A 61 8.17 -23.37 0.25
N GLY A 62 8.14 -23.25 -1.08
CA GLY A 62 9.18 -22.56 -1.86
C GLY A 62 8.94 -21.05 -1.98
N GLY A 63 9.84 -20.35 -2.68
CA GLY A 63 9.79 -18.89 -2.85
C GLY A 63 8.50 -18.34 -3.47
N LEU A 64 7.84 -19.06 -4.38
CA LEU A 64 6.52 -18.65 -4.89
C LEU A 64 5.42 -18.74 -3.82
N GLY A 65 5.52 -19.73 -2.94
CA GLY A 65 4.62 -19.88 -1.81
C GLY A 65 4.82 -18.78 -0.77
N LEU A 66 6.07 -18.39 -0.52
CA LEU A 66 6.42 -17.23 0.31
C LEU A 66 5.73 -15.95 -0.20
N LEU A 67 5.85 -15.67 -1.50
CA LEU A 67 5.22 -14.50 -2.13
C LEU A 67 3.71 -14.46 -1.91
N ASN A 68 3.03 -15.59 -2.14
CA ASN A 68 1.59 -15.70 -1.91
C ASN A 68 1.23 -15.43 -0.45
N ARG A 69 2.06 -15.90 0.50
CA ARG A 69 1.81 -15.66 1.93
C ARG A 69 2.03 -14.21 2.34
N MET A 70 2.96 -13.53 1.67
CA MET A 70 3.30 -12.13 1.93
C MET A 70 2.43 -11.12 1.18
N ALA A 71 1.65 -11.55 0.17
CA ALA A 71 0.88 -10.67 -0.69
C ALA A 71 -0.13 -9.79 0.06
N GLU A 72 -0.66 -10.28 1.19
CA GLU A 72 -1.65 -9.59 2.02
C GLU A 72 -1.02 -8.76 3.15
N ASP A 73 0.28 -8.89 3.39
CA ASP A 73 0.96 -8.18 4.48
C ASP A 73 1.52 -6.83 3.98
N PRO A 74 0.98 -5.68 4.44
CA PRO A 74 1.47 -4.35 4.05
C PRO A 74 2.90 -4.05 4.57
N HIS A 75 3.45 -4.90 5.41
CA HIS A 75 4.80 -4.83 5.97
C HIS A 75 5.76 -5.81 5.33
N ALA A 76 5.30 -6.64 4.38
CA ALA A 76 6.13 -7.55 3.62
C ALA A 76 7.33 -6.84 2.96
N PRO A 77 8.59 -7.26 3.23
CA PRO A 77 9.73 -6.76 2.50
C PRO A 77 9.69 -7.20 1.03
N PRO A 78 10.37 -6.46 0.13
CA PRO A 78 10.61 -6.93 -1.23
C PRO A 78 11.37 -8.26 -1.23
N VAL A 79 11.02 -9.15 -2.17
CA VAL A 79 11.57 -10.50 -2.25
C VAL A 79 12.38 -10.67 -3.53
N VAL A 80 13.67 -10.98 -3.40
CA VAL A 80 14.57 -11.41 -4.47
C VAL A 80 14.56 -12.94 -4.51
N LEU A 81 14.12 -13.53 -5.60
CA LEU A 81 14.15 -14.98 -5.77
C LEU A 81 15.47 -15.44 -6.38
N LEU A 82 16.05 -16.51 -5.84
CA LEU A 82 17.19 -17.22 -6.42
C LEU A 82 16.73 -18.53 -7.03
N THR A 83 17.23 -18.92 -8.20
CA THR A 83 16.87 -20.22 -8.81
C THR A 83 18.06 -20.93 -9.42
N ALA A 84 18.08 -22.26 -9.43
CA ALA A 84 19.05 -23.04 -10.19
C ALA A 84 18.72 -23.20 -11.68
N HIS A 85 17.48 -22.88 -12.10
CA HIS A 85 17.04 -23.05 -13.49
C HIS A 85 16.19 -21.85 -13.91
N GLY A 86 16.78 -20.86 -14.56
CA GLY A 86 16.10 -19.64 -15.01
C GLY A 86 15.33 -19.85 -16.31
N ASP A 87 14.25 -20.63 -16.29
CA ASP A 87 13.34 -20.60 -17.43
C ASP A 87 12.50 -19.30 -17.42
N ALA A 88 12.29 -18.73 -18.61
CA ALA A 88 11.60 -17.45 -18.74
C ALA A 88 10.14 -17.49 -18.23
N GLN A 89 9.50 -18.66 -18.23
CA GLN A 89 8.14 -18.83 -17.72
C GLN A 89 8.10 -18.65 -16.21
N MET A 90 9.05 -19.21 -15.48
CA MET A 90 9.16 -19.12 -14.03
C MET A 90 9.52 -17.71 -13.57
N ALA A 91 10.39 -17.01 -14.29
CA ALA A 91 10.67 -15.59 -14.03
C ALA A 91 9.39 -14.74 -14.17
N VAL A 92 8.61 -14.94 -15.24
CA VAL A 92 7.33 -14.24 -15.42
C VAL A 92 6.33 -14.60 -14.32
N GLN A 93 6.26 -15.86 -13.90
CA GLN A 93 5.39 -16.29 -12.79
C GLN A 93 5.80 -15.62 -11.47
N ALA A 94 7.10 -15.57 -11.16
CA ALA A 94 7.62 -14.91 -9.97
C ALA A 94 7.25 -13.43 -9.93
N LEU A 95 7.50 -12.70 -11.02
CA LEU A 95 7.16 -11.28 -11.11
C LEU A 95 5.65 -11.05 -10.98
N ARG A 96 4.81 -11.91 -11.58
CA ARG A 96 3.35 -11.85 -11.42
C ARG A 96 2.88 -12.13 -10.00
N ALA A 97 3.59 -13.01 -9.28
CA ALA A 97 3.34 -13.30 -7.88
C ALA A 97 3.84 -12.19 -6.93
N GLY A 98 4.47 -11.14 -7.45
CA GLY A 98 4.94 -10.00 -6.65
C GLY A 98 6.40 -10.08 -6.21
N ALA A 99 7.21 -10.95 -6.83
CA ALA A 99 8.65 -10.89 -6.66
C ALA A 99 9.18 -9.50 -7.04
N PHE A 100 10.12 -9.00 -6.26
CA PHE A 100 10.82 -7.77 -6.60
C PHE A 100 11.79 -8.02 -7.75
N GLU A 101 12.53 -9.13 -7.69
CA GLU A 101 13.49 -9.51 -8.70
C GLU A 101 13.70 -11.03 -8.72
N PHE A 102 14.18 -11.54 -9.84
CA PHE A 102 14.51 -12.94 -10.06
C PHE A 102 15.95 -13.08 -10.55
N LEU A 103 16.77 -13.87 -9.85
CA LEU A 103 18.18 -14.04 -10.14
C LEU A 103 18.52 -15.53 -10.34
N GLU A 104 19.10 -15.85 -11.50
CA GLU A 104 19.52 -17.22 -11.83
C GLU A 104 20.90 -17.55 -11.23
N LYS A 105 21.02 -18.74 -10.65
CA LYS A 105 22.25 -19.35 -10.15
C LYS A 105 22.97 -20.05 -11.33
N PRO A 106 24.30 -19.90 -11.50
CA PRO A 106 25.18 -19.07 -10.69
C PRO A 106 25.04 -17.58 -11.04
N PHE A 107 25.04 -16.72 -10.02
CA PHE A 107 25.02 -15.27 -10.16
C PHE A 107 26.37 -14.66 -9.79
N ARG A 108 26.61 -13.42 -10.23
CA ARG A 108 27.77 -12.64 -9.78
C ARG A 108 27.42 -11.93 -8.48
N ASP A 109 28.40 -11.81 -7.58
CA ASP A 109 28.24 -11.08 -6.31
C ASP A 109 27.67 -9.68 -6.51
N GLN A 110 28.16 -8.95 -7.52
CA GLN A 110 27.69 -7.60 -7.84
C GLN A 110 26.22 -7.59 -8.26
N ASP A 111 25.77 -8.58 -9.04
CA ASP A 111 24.38 -8.62 -9.51
C ASP A 111 23.44 -8.77 -8.30
N LEU A 112 23.79 -9.66 -7.35
CA LEU A 112 23.04 -9.82 -6.10
C LEU A 112 23.03 -8.54 -5.26
N LEU A 113 24.19 -7.89 -5.08
CA LEU A 113 24.31 -6.65 -4.31
C LEU A 113 23.45 -5.53 -4.91
N ASP A 114 23.47 -5.37 -6.23
CA ASP A 114 22.65 -4.38 -6.93
C ASP A 114 21.16 -4.64 -6.72
N GLN A 115 20.72 -5.92 -6.77
CA GLN A 115 19.32 -6.26 -6.50
C GLN A 115 18.90 -5.97 -5.08
N VAL A 116 19.72 -6.34 -4.11
CA VAL A 116 19.43 -6.09 -2.71
C VAL A 116 19.39 -4.60 -2.43
N GLN A 117 20.33 -3.82 -2.96
CA GLN A 117 20.33 -2.36 -2.79
C GLN A 117 19.04 -1.72 -3.31
N ARG A 118 18.58 -2.10 -4.52
CA ARG A 118 17.30 -1.60 -5.06
C ARG A 118 16.10 -2.04 -4.22
N ALA A 119 16.12 -3.26 -3.69
CA ALA A 119 15.08 -3.76 -2.78
C ALA A 119 15.02 -2.94 -1.48
N LEU A 120 16.18 -2.64 -0.89
CA LEU A 120 16.29 -1.84 0.33
C LEU A 120 15.81 -0.39 0.12
N GLU A 121 16.08 0.21 -1.04
CA GLU A 121 15.55 1.53 -1.39
C GLU A 121 14.02 1.54 -1.48
N LEU A 122 13.44 0.51 -2.10
CA LEU A 122 12.00 0.35 -2.17
C LEU A 122 11.37 0.16 -0.78
N ASP A 123 11.98 -0.67 0.08
CA ASP A 123 11.52 -0.87 1.44
C ASP A 123 11.58 0.42 2.28
N ASN A 124 12.68 1.17 2.20
CA ASN A 124 12.82 2.47 2.84
C ASN A 124 11.73 3.45 2.39
N LEU A 125 11.44 3.52 1.09
CA LEU A 125 10.35 4.33 0.55
C LEU A 125 8.99 3.90 1.12
N ARG A 126 8.71 2.59 1.16
CA ARG A 126 7.47 2.03 1.72
C ARG A 126 7.33 2.33 3.21
N ARG A 127 8.41 2.20 4.00
CA ARG A 127 8.46 2.54 5.44
C ARG A 127 8.18 4.02 5.67
N ASN A 128 8.88 4.90 4.96
CA ASN A 128 8.68 6.34 5.08
C ASN A 128 7.23 6.72 4.75
N ARG A 129 6.67 6.14 3.69
CA ARG A 129 5.26 6.33 3.34
C ARG A 129 4.33 5.87 4.46
N ARG A 130 4.56 4.70 5.06
CA ARG A 130 3.76 4.20 6.21
C ARG A 130 3.83 5.15 7.40
N VAL A 131 5.01 5.65 7.77
CA VAL A 131 5.18 6.60 8.89
C VAL A 131 4.42 7.90 8.63
N ILE A 132 4.53 8.45 7.42
CA ILE A 132 3.82 9.67 7.01
C ILE A 132 2.31 9.46 7.10
N LEU A 133 1.81 8.36 6.54
CA LEU A 133 0.38 8.04 6.54
C LEU A 133 -0.16 7.77 7.94
N GLY A 134 0.58 7.04 8.78
CA GLY A 134 0.21 6.84 10.19
C GLY A 134 0.10 8.17 10.94
N THR A 135 1.07 9.07 10.74
CA THR A 135 1.03 10.42 11.32
C THR A 135 -0.18 11.23 10.84
N LEU A 136 -0.53 11.12 9.55
CA LEU A 136 -1.71 11.78 9.00
C LEU A 136 -3.00 11.19 9.58
N GLN A 137 -3.07 9.87 9.74
CA GLN A 137 -4.21 9.18 10.32
C GLN A 137 -4.41 9.58 11.78
N ASP A 138 -3.34 9.66 12.56
CA ASP A 138 -3.38 10.11 13.96
C ASP A 138 -3.94 11.53 14.06
N ARG A 139 -3.50 12.44 13.17
CA ARG A 139 -4.03 13.82 13.11
C ARG A 139 -5.50 13.86 12.73
N HIS A 140 -5.91 13.05 11.76
CA HIS A 140 -7.30 12.93 11.36
C HIS A 140 -8.18 12.42 12.51
N ASN A 141 -7.65 11.50 13.33
CA ASN A 141 -8.34 10.97 14.51
C ASN A 141 -8.46 12.00 15.66
N LEU A 142 -7.68 13.09 15.66
CA LEU A 142 -7.83 14.21 16.61
C LEU A 142 -8.99 15.15 16.27
N LEU A 143 -9.55 15.04 15.07
CA LEU A 143 -10.70 15.82 14.65
C LEU A 143 -11.94 15.34 15.43
N THR A 144 -12.70 16.29 15.95
CA THR A 144 -14.03 16.03 16.48
C THR A 144 -14.97 15.61 15.34
N PRO A 145 -16.10 14.92 15.62
CA PRO A 145 -17.06 14.56 14.57
C PRO A 145 -17.46 15.75 13.69
N ARG A 146 -17.64 16.92 14.31
CA ARG A 146 -18.00 18.14 13.59
C ARG A 146 -16.88 18.67 12.70
N GLU A 147 -15.62 18.56 13.14
CA GLU A 147 -14.47 18.93 12.33
C GLU A 147 -14.23 17.92 11.19
N GLN A 148 -14.56 16.64 11.37
CA GLN A 148 -14.52 15.63 10.31
C GLN A 148 -15.57 15.90 9.21
N GLU A 149 -16.80 16.26 9.59
CA GLU A 149 -17.83 16.70 8.65
C GLU A 149 -17.38 17.94 7.87
N VAL A 150 -16.82 18.95 8.56
CA VAL A 150 -16.25 20.14 7.90
C VAL A 150 -15.10 19.74 6.98
N PHE A 151 -14.18 18.87 7.43
CA PHE A 151 -13.04 18.39 6.65
C PHE A 151 -13.49 17.80 5.31
N GLN A 152 -14.46 16.89 5.31
CA GLN A 152 -14.97 16.27 4.08
C GLN A 152 -15.52 17.33 3.11
N LEU A 153 -16.39 18.21 3.60
CA LEU A 153 -16.97 19.26 2.75
C LEU A 153 -15.90 20.24 2.22
N VAL A 154 -14.85 20.52 3.00
CA VAL A 154 -13.72 21.34 2.55
C VAL A 154 -12.96 20.65 1.41
N VAL A 155 -12.70 19.36 1.55
CA VAL A 155 -12.00 18.54 0.55
C VAL A 155 -12.82 18.45 -0.74
N ASP A 156 -14.14 18.36 -0.63
CA ASP A 156 -15.08 18.38 -1.75
C ASP A 156 -15.21 19.76 -2.43
N GLY A 157 -14.48 20.78 -1.93
CA GLY A 157 -14.45 22.12 -2.50
C GLY A 157 -15.58 23.04 -2.04
N ALA A 158 -16.34 22.67 -1.01
CA ALA A 158 -17.43 23.50 -0.50
C ALA A 158 -16.93 24.81 0.10
N THR A 159 -17.67 25.89 -0.20
CA THR A 159 -17.41 27.22 0.38
C THR A 159 -17.91 27.31 1.82
N ASN A 160 -17.40 28.26 2.61
CA ASN A 160 -17.86 28.48 3.99
C ASN A 160 -19.38 28.65 4.09
N ARG A 161 -19.99 29.31 3.10
CA ARG A 161 -21.45 29.49 3.01
C ARG A 161 -22.17 28.16 2.78
N ALA A 162 -21.73 27.37 1.81
CA ALA A 162 -22.33 26.07 1.51
C ALA A 162 -22.21 25.10 2.70
N ILE A 163 -21.07 25.10 3.39
CA ILE A 163 -20.85 24.30 4.60
C ILE A 163 -21.81 24.76 5.73
N ALA A 164 -21.94 26.07 5.93
CA ALA A 164 -22.83 26.62 6.96
C ALA A 164 -24.30 26.25 6.71
N GLU A 165 -24.75 26.31 5.46
CA GLU A 165 -26.08 25.89 5.03
C GLU A 165 -26.28 24.38 5.24
N ALA A 166 -25.35 23.54 4.77
CA ALA A 166 -25.45 22.08 4.87
C ALA A 166 -25.44 21.56 6.32
N MET A 167 -24.76 22.29 7.21
CA MET A 167 -24.57 21.89 8.60
C MET A 167 -25.51 22.64 9.57
N GLU A 168 -26.37 23.55 9.09
CA GLU A 168 -27.21 24.41 9.94
C GLU A 168 -26.40 25.23 10.97
N LEU A 169 -25.29 25.83 10.55
CA LEU A 169 -24.40 26.65 11.38
C LEU A 169 -24.29 28.09 10.85
N SER A 170 -23.72 28.98 11.67
CA SER A 170 -23.27 30.29 11.17
C SER A 170 -21.96 30.16 10.39
N GLN A 171 -21.74 31.00 9.37
CA GLN A 171 -20.45 31.03 8.64
C GLN A 171 -19.25 31.29 9.57
N LYS A 172 -19.45 32.12 10.60
CA LYS A 172 -18.43 32.38 11.63
C LYS A 172 -18.07 31.13 12.43
N THR A 173 -19.05 30.27 12.73
CA THR A 173 -18.81 28.98 13.39
C THR A 173 -18.03 28.03 12.48
N VAL A 174 -18.34 28.00 11.19
CA VAL A 174 -17.60 27.21 10.19
C VAL A 174 -16.14 27.67 10.09
N GLU A 175 -15.87 28.98 10.10
CA GLU A 175 -14.51 29.52 10.10
C GLU A 175 -13.69 29.03 11.31
N VAL A 176 -14.31 28.99 12.50
CA VAL A 176 -13.68 28.46 13.72
C VAL A 176 -13.37 26.97 13.58
N HIS A 177 -14.34 26.17 13.13
CA HIS A 177 -14.11 24.74 12.89
C HIS A 177 -13.02 24.50 11.84
N ARG A 178 -12.99 25.28 10.76
CA ARG A 178 -11.93 25.20 9.75
C ARG A 178 -10.56 25.54 10.33
N ALA A 179 -10.46 26.58 11.15
CA ALA A 179 -9.20 26.97 11.78
C ALA A 179 -8.68 25.87 12.73
N HIS A 180 -9.54 25.29 13.57
CA HIS A 180 -9.16 24.18 14.44
C HIS A 180 -8.78 22.93 13.66
N MET A 181 -9.56 22.56 12.65
CA MET A 181 -9.29 21.42 11.77
C MET A 181 -7.95 21.59 11.03
N MET A 182 -7.68 22.76 10.44
CA MET A 182 -6.41 23.05 9.78
C MET A 182 -5.22 22.95 10.75
N SER A 183 -5.38 23.45 11.99
CA SER A 183 -4.37 23.34 13.04
C SER A 183 -4.10 21.89 13.43
N LYS A 184 -5.15 21.09 13.70
CA LYS A 184 -5.05 19.67 14.07
C LYS A 184 -4.47 18.80 12.94
N MET A 185 -4.83 19.08 11.70
CA MET A 185 -4.26 18.43 10.51
C MET A 185 -2.82 18.91 10.21
N ALA A 186 -2.37 19.98 10.88
CA ALA A 186 -1.15 20.72 10.55
C ALA A 186 -1.08 21.10 9.06
N ALA A 187 -2.23 21.47 8.49
CA ALA A 187 -2.35 21.90 7.12
C ALA A 187 -2.08 23.40 7.01
N GLY A 188 -0.97 23.78 6.38
CA GLY A 188 -0.62 25.19 6.15
C GLY A 188 -1.41 25.86 5.03
N SER A 189 -2.18 25.10 4.24
CA SER A 189 -2.98 25.62 3.13
C SER A 189 -4.07 24.63 2.70
N LEU A 190 -5.11 25.11 2.02
CA LEU A 190 -6.18 24.26 1.47
C LEU A 190 -5.65 23.21 0.48
N PRO A 191 -4.78 23.53 -0.50
CA PRO A 191 -4.18 22.51 -1.35
C PRO A 191 -3.35 21.47 -0.57
N GLY A 192 -2.72 21.89 0.53
CA GLY A 192 -2.04 20.98 1.45
C GLY A 192 -3.01 20.00 2.11
N LEU A 193 -4.13 20.50 2.61
CA LEU A 193 -5.20 19.68 3.20
C LEU A 193 -5.77 18.66 2.20
N VAL A 194 -6.04 19.09 0.96
CA VAL A 194 -6.54 18.20 -0.11
C VAL A 194 -5.53 17.08 -0.41
N ARG A 195 -4.23 17.39 -0.50
CA ARG A 195 -3.19 16.34 -0.68
C ARG A 195 -3.16 15.36 0.48
N MET A 196 -3.36 15.82 1.72
CA MET A 196 -3.44 14.94 2.88
C MET A 196 -4.67 14.03 2.81
N ALA A 197 -5.82 14.55 2.40
CA ALA A 197 -7.05 13.77 2.22
C ALA A 197 -6.88 12.66 1.17
N VAL A 198 -6.35 12.99 -0.01
CA VAL A 198 -6.05 12.00 -1.07
C VAL A 198 -5.07 10.93 -0.58
N ALA A 199 -4.07 11.31 0.23
CA ALA A 199 -3.13 10.37 0.80
C ALA A 199 -3.80 9.40 1.79
N LEU A 200 -4.75 9.87 2.61
CA LEU A 200 -5.54 9.05 3.55
C LEU A 200 -6.46 8.06 2.81
N GLU A 201 -7.13 8.50 1.74
CA GLU A 201 -7.98 7.65 0.90
C GLU A 201 -7.19 6.51 0.23
N SER A 202 -5.93 6.77 -0.13
CA SER A 202 -5.03 5.79 -0.74
C SER A 202 -4.65 4.62 0.19
N VAL A 203 -4.92 4.72 1.50
CA VAL A 203 -4.66 3.67 2.51
C VAL A 203 -5.91 2.87 2.82
N ALA A 204 -7.07 3.52 2.77
CA ALA A 204 -8.35 2.93 3.14
C ALA A 204 -8.86 1.87 2.16
N GLY A 205 -8.29 1.79 0.96
CA GLY A 205 -8.55 0.70 0.02
C GLY A 205 -10.03 0.37 -0.18
N LEU A 206 -10.95 1.37 -0.27
CA LEU A 206 -12.34 1.19 -0.67
C LEU A 206 -13.04 2.52 -1.03
N HIS A 207 -13.83 2.41 -2.11
CA HIS A 207 -14.77 3.32 -2.78
C HIS A 207 -14.27 4.50 -3.66
N PRO A 208 -14.46 4.42 -4.99
CA PRO A 208 -14.45 5.59 -5.86
C PRO A 208 -15.66 6.49 -5.55
N LEU A 209 -15.47 7.79 -5.79
CA LEU A 209 -16.38 8.94 -5.62
C LEU A 209 -17.75 8.85 -6.33
N GLU A 210 -18.30 7.67 -6.63
CA GLU A 210 -19.58 7.52 -7.36
C GLU A 210 -20.85 7.57 -6.50
N THR A 211 -20.76 7.47 -5.17
CA THR A 211 -21.97 7.30 -4.33
C THR A 211 -22.69 8.61 -3.96
N VAL A 212 -22.15 9.79 -4.27
CA VAL A 212 -22.77 11.07 -3.85
C VAL A 212 -23.60 11.75 -4.95
N LEU A 213 -23.50 11.32 -6.21
CA LEU A 213 -24.19 12.00 -7.32
C LEU A 213 -25.60 11.47 -7.66
N THR A 214 -26.05 10.35 -7.08
CA THR A 214 -27.38 9.77 -7.41
C THR A 214 -28.52 10.21 -6.49
N SER A 215 -28.27 10.98 -5.43
CA SER A 215 -29.33 11.42 -4.50
C SER A 215 -29.89 12.83 -4.76
N SER A 216 -29.35 13.60 -5.73
CA SER A 216 -29.77 15.00 -5.98
C SER A 216 -30.39 15.29 -7.36
N LEU A 217 -30.75 14.29 -8.17
CA LEU A 217 -31.47 14.52 -9.45
C LEU A 217 -32.72 13.65 -9.66
N GLY A 218 -33.29 13.08 -8.60
CA GLY A 218 -34.52 12.30 -8.65
C GLY A 218 -35.78 13.09 -8.27
N ASN A 219 -35.96 14.34 -8.72
CA ASN A 219 -37.24 15.02 -8.54
C ASN A 219 -37.49 16.16 -9.55
N ILE A 220 -37.63 15.82 -10.83
CA ILE A 220 -38.44 16.62 -11.75
C ILE A 220 -39.39 15.64 -12.44
N GLY A 221 -40.60 15.55 -11.88
CA GLY A 221 -41.70 14.84 -12.50
C GLY A 221 -42.13 15.52 -13.79
N LEU A 222 -42.32 14.73 -14.83
CA LEU A 222 -43.27 15.03 -15.89
C LEU A 222 -44.20 13.82 -16.02
N GLN A 223 -45.47 14.10 -15.74
CA GLN A 223 -46.61 13.20 -15.75
C GLN A 223 -46.96 12.74 -17.17
N ASP A 224 -47.36 11.47 -17.23
CA ASP A 224 -48.48 10.91 -17.97
C ASP A 224 -48.82 11.47 -19.36
N GLY A 225 -48.62 10.61 -20.36
CA GLY A 225 -49.30 10.65 -21.65
C GLY A 225 -49.52 9.22 -22.15
N GLN A 226 -50.68 8.66 -21.84
CA GLN A 226 -51.20 7.41 -22.39
C GLN A 226 -51.13 7.41 -23.92
N LEU A 227 -50.92 6.23 -24.55
CA LEU A 227 -51.87 5.64 -25.52
C LEU A 227 -51.36 4.29 -26.08
N HIS A 228 -52.15 3.27 -25.74
CA HIS A 228 -52.61 2.12 -26.53
C HIS A 228 -51.70 0.99 -27.05
N LYS A 229 -52.16 -0.21 -26.65
CA LYS A 229 -51.90 -1.56 -27.17
C LYS A 229 -52.35 -1.75 -28.63
N SER A 230 -51.60 -2.57 -29.38
CA SER A 230 -52.05 -3.46 -30.46
C SER A 230 -50.85 -4.36 -30.83
N ALA A 231 -50.76 -5.65 -30.48
CA ALA A 231 -51.40 -6.84 -31.07
C ALA A 231 -50.89 -7.22 -32.49
N ALA A 232 -50.62 -8.55 -32.63
CA ALA A 232 -50.30 -9.37 -33.83
C ALA A 232 -48.82 -9.34 -34.30
N ALA A 233 -48.05 -10.45 -34.30
CA ALA A 233 -48.15 -11.75 -34.99
C ALA A 233 -47.49 -11.76 -36.39
N ASP A 234 -46.72 -12.83 -36.64
CA ASP A 234 -46.14 -13.33 -37.90
C ASP A 234 -45.10 -12.48 -38.65
N GLN A 235 -43.82 -12.88 -38.56
CA GLN A 235 -43.09 -13.70 -39.56
C GLN A 235 -41.65 -13.95 -39.12
#